data_AF-A0A6J6DDF8-F1
#
_entry.id   AF-A0A6J6DDF8-F1
#
_cell.length_a   1.000
_cell.length_b   1.000
_cell.length_c   1.000
_cell.angle_alpha   90.00
_cell.angle_beta   90.00
_cell.angle_gamma   90.00
#
_symmetry.space_group_name_H-M   'P 1'
#
loop_
_entity.id
_entity.type
_entity.pdbx_description
1 polymer ?
#
loop_
_entity_poly.entity_id
_entity_poly.type
_entity_poly.pdbx_seq_one_letter_code
_entity_poly.pdbx_strand_id
1 'polypeptide(L)'
;MNANWTQIVSIWTLVAILTVALIVVPAPTGQPVEAAFGAILAGSIATVSLLQLFKNNADGFVRKLVYVGGGSYLILALATAFVFLKG
;
A
#
# COMPACT_ATOMS: atom_id res chain seq x y z
N MET A 1 -3.99 -0.20 22.38
CA MET A 1 -3.94 -1.12 21.21
C MET A 1 -2.49 -1.41 20.89
N ASN A 2 -2.11 -2.67 20.67
CA ASN A 2 -0.73 -3.11 20.43
C ASN A 2 -0.05 -2.26 19.34
N ALA A 3 1.04 -1.56 19.65
CA ALA A 3 1.75 -0.58 18.79
C ALA A 3 2.18 -1.10 17.39
N ASN A 4 2.08 -2.41 17.16
CA ASN A 4 2.35 -3.03 15.87
C ASN A 4 1.16 -2.92 14.90
N TRP A 5 -0.08 -2.94 15.38
CA TRP A 5 -1.26 -2.83 14.53
C TRP A 5 -1.52 -1.40 14.06
N THR A 6 -1.17 -0.41 14.89
CA THR A 6 -1.28 1.00 14.50
C THR A 6 -0.44 1.31 13.27
N GLN A 7 0.78 0.76 13.18
CA GLN A 7 1.66 0.91 12.02
C GLN A 7 1.08 0.25 10.75
N ILE A 8 0.51 -0.95 10.86
CA ILE A 8 -0.10 -1.65 9.72
C ILE A 8 -1.28 -0.84 9.19
N VAL A 9 -2.19 -0.45 10.08
CA VAL A 9 -3.39 0.31 9.72
C VAL A 9 -3.02 1.66 9.13
N SER A 10 -2.03 2.37 9.67
CA SER A 10 -1.59 3.65 9.10
C SER A 10 -1.06 3.51 7.67
N ILE A 11 -0.34 2.41 7.37
CA ILE A 11 0.15 2.16 6.01
C ILE A 11 -1.02 1.83 5.08
N TRP A 12 -1.98 1.01 5.51
CA TRP A 12 -3.18 0.74 4.71
C TRP A 12 -3.99 2.01 4.41
N THR A 13 -4.17 2.88 5.41
CA THR A 13 -4.86 4.16 5.20
C THR A 13 -4.12 5.01 4.16
N LEU A 14 -2.79 5.08 4.25
CA LEU A 14 -1.98 5.83 3.29
C LEU A 14 -2.06 5.23 1.87
N VAL A 15 -1.98 3.91 1.75
CA VAL A 15 -2.16 3.20 0.48
C VAL A 15 -3.53 3.50 -0.12
N ALA A 16 -4.60 3.40 0.67
CA ALA A 16 -5.95 3.71 0.21
C ALA A 16 -6.09 5.16 -0.25
N ILE A 17 -5.51 6.12 0.49
CA ILE A 17 -5.51 7.54 0.10
C ILE A 17 -4.79 7.73 -1.24
N LEU A 18 -3.60 7.16 -1.41
CA LEU A 18 -2.83 7.27 -2.66
C LEU A 18 -3.58 6.63 -3.84
N THR A 19 -4.18 5.46 -3.64
CA THR A 19 -4.96 4.77 -4.66
C THR A 19 -6.17 5.59 -5.08
N VAL A 20 -6.92 6.15 -4.14
CA VAL A 20 -8.06 7.03 -4.44
C VAL A 20 -7.61 8.30 -5.14
N ALA A 21 -6.51 8.92 -4.70
CA ALA A 21 -5.96 10.10 -5.34
C ALA A 21 -5.60 9.83 -6.81
N LEU A 22 -4.98 8.68 -7.12
CA LEU A 22 -4.66 8.30 -8.50
C LEU A 22 -5.91 8.07 -9.38
N ILE A 23 -7.01 7.60 -8.79
CA ILE A 23 -8.26 7.37 -9.54
C ILE A 23 -9.01 8.68 -9.80
N VAL A 24 -8.96 9.63 -8.86
CA VAL A 24 -9.74 10.86 -8.92
C VAL A 24 -9.00 11.98 -9.64
N VAL A 25 -7.66 12.03 -9.55
CA VAL A 25 -6.85 13.05 -10.21
C VAL A 25 -6.54 12.62 -11.65
N PRO A 26 -6.86 13.44 -12.66
CA PRO A 26 -6.54 13.14 -14.05
C PRO A 26 -5.03 12.94 -14.23
N ALA A 27 -4.62 11.75 -14.65
CA ALA A 27 -3.24 11.48 -14.98
C ALA A 27 -2.82 12.26 -16.25
N PRO A 28 -1.60 12.81 -16.30
CA PRO A 28 -1.03 13.32 -17.55
C PRO A 28 -1.09 12.22 -18.62
N THR A 29 -1.54 12.57 -19.82
CA THR A 29 -1.73 11.64 -20.93
C THR A 29 -0.50 10.76 -21.15
N GLY A 30 -0.67 9.44 -21.06
CA GLY A 30 0.34 8.44 -21.44
C GLY A 30 0.99 7.63 -20.32
N GLN A 31 0.64 7.84 -19.04
CA GLN A 31 1.15 6.98 -17.96
C GLN A 31 0.16 5.86 -17.58
N PRO A 32 0.59 4.58 -17.60
CA PRO A 32 -0.25 3.48 -17.15
C PRO A 32 -0.48 3.56 -15.64
N VAL A 33 -1.75 3.56 -15.23
CA VAL A 33 -2.18 3.61 -13.81
C VAL A 33 -1.63 2.39 -13.04
N GLU A 34 -1.43 1.28 -13.75
CA GLU A 34 -0.89 0.03 -13.24
C GLU A 34 0.55 0.19 -12.71
N ALA A 35 1.37 1.01 -13.37
CA ALA A 35 2.73 1.27 -12.92
C ALA A 35 2.73 2.03 -11.58
N ALA A 36 1.80 2.98 -11.42
CA ALA A 36 1.63 3.72 -10.18
C ALA A 36 1.11 2.81 -9.05
N PHE A 37 0.22 1.86 -9.35
CA PHE A 37 -0.24 0.86 -8.39
C PHE A 37 0.91 -0.06 -7.93
N GLY A 38 1.76 -0.49 -8.87
CA GLY A 38 2.98 -1.24 -8.55
C GLY A 38 3.93 -0.47 -7.63
N ALA A 39 4.10 0.84 -7.88
CA ALA A 39 4.90 1.71 -7.03
C ALA A 39 4.33 1.85 -5.62
N ILE A 40 3.00 1.97 -5.47
CA ILE A 40 2.33 2.02 -4.16
C ILE A 40 2.57 0.72 -3.39
N LEU A 41 2.39 -0.43 -4.05
CA LEU A 41 2.58 -1.73 -3.41
C LEU A 41 4.03 -1.92 -2.94
N ALA A 42 5.00 -1.68 -3.83
CA ALA A 42 6.42 -1.75 -3.51
C ALA A 42 6.81 -0.77 -2.40
N GLY A 43 6.29 0.46 -2.46
CA GLY A 43 6.51 1.50 -1.44
C GLY A 43 5.98 1.11 -0.06
N SER A 44 4.82 0.42 0.01
CA SER A 44 4.27 -0.07 1.28
C SER A 44 5.19 -1.11 1.96
N ILE A 45 5.75 -2.04 1.17
CA ILE A 45 6.70 -3.06 1.63
C ILE A 45 8.02 -2.41 2.04
N ALA A 46 8.56 -1.53 1.18
CA ALA A 46 9.80 -0.81 1.44
C ALA A 46 9.73 0.02 2.73
N THR A 47 8.57 0.63 3.02
CA THR A 47 8.35 1.41 4.24
C THR A 47 8.40 0.53 5.49
N VAL A 48 7.83 -0.67 5.45
CA VAL A 48 7.95 -1.63 6.57
C VAL A 48 9.40 -2.03 6.79
N SER A 49 10.14 -2.32 5.71
CA SER A 49 11.57 -2.64 5.77
C SER A 49 12.40 -1.48 6.33
N LEU A 50 12.13 -0.25 5.89
CA LEU A 50 12.82 0.94 6.37
C LEU A 50 12.56 1.19 7.86
N LEU A 51 11.30 1.06 8.30
CA LEU A 51 10.95 1.20 9.72
C LEU A 51 11.59 0.11 10.59
N GLN A 52 11.89 -1.05 10.00
CA GLN A 52 12.57 -2.13 10.70
C GLN A 52 14.06 -1.84 10.90
N LEU A 53 14.72 -1.10 10.02
CA LEU A 53 16.13 -0.71 10.18
C LEU A 53 16.37 0.10 11.45
N PHE A 54 15.37 0.85 11.91
CA PHE A 54 15.42 1.64 13.14
C PHE A 54 14.95 0.88 14.38
N LYS A 55 14.44 -0.35 14.23
CA LYS A 55 13.99 -1.20 15.34
C LYS A 55 15.04 -2.27 15.63
N ASN A 56 15.66 -2.20 16.81
CA ASN A 56 16.66 -3.16 17.28
C ASN A 56 16.16 -4.60 17.52
N ASN A 57 14.93 -4.95 17.10
CA ASN A 57 14.35 -6.29 17.25
C ASN A 57 13.59 -6.68 15.98
N ALA A 58 13.99 -7.81 15.36
CA ALA A 58 13.37 -8.38 14.17
C ALA A 58 11.99 -9.03 14.42
N ASP A 59 11.54 -9.03 15.67
CA ASP A 59 10.39 -9.83 16.06
C ASP A 59 9.09 -9.34 15.43
N GLY A 60 8.35 -10.28 14.83
CA GLY A 60 7.14 -10.01 14.06
C GLY A 60 7.33 -9.19 12.78
N PHE A 61 8.56 -8.99 12.28
CA PHE A 61 8.82 -8.26 11.04
C PHE A 61 8.14 -8.90 9.82
N VAL A 62 8.36 -10.20 9.60
CA VAL A 62 7.76 -10.95 8.47
C VAL A 62 6.24 -10.89 8.54
N ARG A 63 5.66 -11.01 9.74
CA ARG A 63 4.21 -10.89 9.95
C ARG A 63 3.69 -9.50 9.51
N LYS A 64 4.41 -8.42 9.84
CA LYS A 64 4.05 -7.07 9.40
C LYS A 64 4.13 -6.93 7.88
N LEU A 65 5.18 -7.47 7.26
CA LEU A 65 5.33 -7.48 5.82
C LEU A 65 4.16 -8.18 5.12
N VAL A 66 3.76 -9.36 5.61
CA VAL A 66 2.64 -10.12 5.04
C VAL A 66 1.33 -9.37 5.20
N TYR A 67 1.05 -8.79 6.37
CA TYR A 67 -0.18 -8.02 6.57
C TYR A 67 -0.21 -6.74 5.73
N VAL A 68 0.88 -5.97 5.70
CA VAL A 68 0.95 -4.75 4.90
C VAL A 68 0.85 -5.08 3.43
N GLY A 69 1.69 -5.98 2.92
CA GLY A 69 1.68 -6.38 1.51
C GLY A 69 0.33 -6.97 1.08
N GLY A 70 -0.23 -7.91 1.85
CA GLY A 70 -1.51 -8.54 1.55
C GLY A 70 -2.68 -7.56 1.57
N GLY A 71 -2.77 -6.69 2.59
CA GLY A 71 -3.83 -5.69 2.66
C GLY A 71 -3.70 -4.61 1.60
N SER A 72 -2.49 -4.13 1.32
CA SER A 72 -2.23 -3.20 0.20
C SER A 72 -2.62 -3.82 -1.14
N TYR A 73 -2.29 -5.10 -1.36
CA TYR A 73 -2.67 -5.82 -2.56
C TYR A 73 -4.19 -5.93 -2.71
N LEU A 74 -4.91 -6.22 -1.61
CA LEU A 74 -6.37 -6.28 -1.61
C LEU A 74 -7.00 -4.90 -1.93
N ILE A 75 -6.48 -3.81 -1.35
CA ILE A 75 -6.94 -2.45 -1.66
C ILE A 75 -6.76 -2.14 -3.15
N LEU A 76 -5.57 -2.43 -3.70
CA LEU A 76 -5.28 -2.19 -5.12
C LEU A 76 -6.10 -3.10 -6.03
N ALA A 77 -6.33 -4.36 -5.68
CA ALA A 77 -7.16 -5.27 -6.45
C ALA A 77 -8.62 -4.79 -6.52
N LEU A 78 -9.18 -4.32 -5.40
CA LEU A 78 -10.51 -3.71 -5.36
C LEU A 78 -10.57 -2.44 -6.20
N ALA A 79 -9.54 -1.60 -6.14
CA ALA A 79 -9.42 -0.40 -6.95
C ALA A 79 -9.34 -0.70 -8.45
N THR A 80 -8.55 -1.70 -8.85
CA THR A 80 -8.49 -2.19 -10.24
C THR A 80 -9.84 -2.71 -10.69
N ALA A 81 -10.52 -3.52 -9.87
CA ALA A 81 -11.86 -3.99 -10.17
C ALA A 81 -12.86 -2.84 -10.34
N PHE A 82 -12.79 -1.82 -9.48
CA PHE A 82 -13.62 -0.62 -9.57
C PHE A 82 -13.38 0.16 -10.86
N VAL A 83 -12.12 0.41 -11.23
CA VAL A 83 -11.76 1.10 -12.48
C VAL A 83 -12.26 0.29 -13.69
N PHE A 84 -12.04 -1.02 -13.69
CA PHE A 84 -12.50 -1.91 -14.76
C PHE A 84 -14.03 -1.94 -14.91
N LEU A 85 -14.77 -1.92 -13.79
CA LEU A 85 -16.24 -1.86 -13.81
C LEU A 85 -16.78 -0.48 -14.25
N LYS A 86 -15.99 0.59 -14.07
CA LYS A 86 -16.38 1.94 -14.42
C LYS A 86 -16.21 2.24 -15.93
N GLY A 87 -15.31 1.52 -16.61
CA GLY A 87 -15.07 1.65 -18.06
C GLY A 87 -13.64 2.08 -18.37
#